data_AF-A0A137NQR4-F1
#
_entry.id   AF-A0A137NQR4-F1
#
_cell.length_a   1.000
_cell.length_b   1.000
_cell.length_c   1.000
_cell.angle_alpha   90.00
_cell.angle_beta   90.00
_cell.angle_gamma   90.00
#
_symmetry.space_group_name_H-M   'P 1'
#
loop_
_entity.id
_entity.type
_entity.pdbx_description
1 polymer ?
#
loop_
_entity_poly.entity_id
_entity_poly.type
_entity_poly.pdbx_seq_one_letter_code
_entity_poly.pdbx_strand_id
1 'polypeptide(L)'
;MKEYDGNLMPFKQFTYLRVSLTTQPISWVKKFIYLNGMRMLADALSILNRQVSRREGDNTLEHEIVKCLKGLLNTRIGSREALENPKCIYTLTYSIDSKYITTRKLVADALIYLCCSEDSLGHAFVIEGMDKLQKFRQQSMRFEGWMQVFEATILGRGRVRSSISSASSTSGRNVPIHDDRKNHTDKELLDYALSNIMLVNALIEIPDELELRIHLRNQLNLCGLSKILKLLEEFGNDLINLQIRKFERVAEADMAELIESYNNHVLQNMNDPHDVFEALLNSVEGTRAFDYFLSTLQHMLLIRYDNDLKTRYYQVIDSLVTNVVLDQHYLESGTQKSMGSVSSIIAKFEKEEQLEQALKDLKETKDQLNKVLSRKNELELELSINQGKFIN
;
A
#
# COMPACT_ATOMS: atom_id res chain seq x y z
N MET A 1 27.52 -27.05 -5.64
CA MET A 1 28.35 -26.22 -4.74
C MET A 1 27.58 -26.11 -3.44
N LYS A 2 28.28 -26.28 -2.32
CA LYS A 2 27.73 -26.39 -0.96
C LYS A 2 26.67 -25.32 -0.68
N GLU A 3 25.62 -25.72 0.04
CA GLU A 3 24.66 -24.81 0.67
C GLU A 3 25.42 -23.65 1.34
N TYR A 4 24.88 -22.45 1.21
CA TYR A 4 25.44 -21.23 1.80
C TYR A 4 25.47 -21.39 3.32
N ASP A 5 26.60 -21.85 3.86
CA ASP A 5 26.91 -21.87 5.28
C ASP A 5 26.76 -20.42 5.78
N GLY A 6 25.87 -20.18 6.74
CA GLY A 6 25.35 -18.87 7.16
C GLY A 6 26.35 -17.82 7.69
N ASN A 7 27.64 -17.91 7.35
CA ASN A 7 28.58 -16.80 7.48
C ASN A 7 28.39 -15.82 6.32
N LEU A 8 28.04 -14.57 6.65
CA LEU A 8 28.06 -13.48 5.68
C LEU A 8 29.45 -13.37 5.02
N MET A 9 29.47 -13.23 3.70
CA MET A 9 30.70 -12.92 2.98
C MET A 9 31.39 -11.68 3.57
N PRO A 10 32.74 -11.65 3.65
CA PRO A 10 33.47 -10.48 4.13
C PRO A 10 33.16 -9.22 3.31
N PHE A 11 33.09 -8.05 3.97
CA PHE A 11 32.83 -6.74 3.34
C PHE A 11 33.64 -6.50 2.06
N LYS A 12 34.93 -6.83 2.06
CA LYS A 12 35.81 -6.66 0.89
C LYS A 12 35.28 -7.40 -0.35
N GLN A 13 34.66 -8.57 -0.19
CA GLN A 13 34.10 -9.34 -1.29
C GLN A 13 32.91 -8.62 -1.93
N PHE A 14 32.05 -7.96 -1.14
CA PHE A 14 30.96 -7.15 -1.68
C PHE A 14 31.48 -5.91 -2.42
N THR A 15 32.56 -5.28 -1.95
CA THR A 15 33.19 -4.17 -2.69
C THR A 15 33.74 -4.62 -4.04
N TYR A 16 34.42 -5.77 -4.09
CA TYR A 16 34.89 -6.35 -5.36
C TYR A 16 33.73 -6.74 -6.28
N LEU A 17 32.66 -7.30 -5.71
CA LEU A 17 31.46 -7.66 -6.45
C LEU A 17 30.80 -6.42 -7.05
N ARG A 18 30.64 -5.33 -6.29
CA ARG A 18 30.10 -4.07 -6.80
C ARG A 18 30.87 -3.56 -8.01
N VAL A 19 32.20 -3.53 -7.90
CA VAL A 19 33.07 -3.09 -9.02
C VAL A 19 32.89 -4.02 -10.21
N SER A 20 32.82 -5.34 -9.98
CA SER A 20 32.64 -6.33 -11.05
C SER A 20 31.29 -6.16 -11.75
N LEU A 21 30.20 -5.94 -11.00
CA LEU A 21 28.86 -5.70 -11.55
C LEU A 21 28.82 -4.48 -12.48
N THR A 22 29.63 -3.46 -12.23
CA THR A 22 29.67 -2.23 -13.06
C THR A 22 30.71 -2.26 -14.18
N THR A 23 31.77 -3.07 -14.06
CA THR A 23 32.92 -3.04 -14.99
C THR A 23 33.01 -4.25 -15.92
N GLN A 24 32.43 -5.38 -15.52
CA GLN A 24 32.46 -6.60 -16.33
C GLN A 24 31.41 -6.54 -17.46
N PRO A 25 31.63 -7.28 -18.57
CA PRO A 25 30.66 -7.34 -19.66
C PRO A 25 29.32 -7.90 -19.19
N ILE A 26 28.25 -7.54 -19.91
CA ILE A 26 26.89 -8.00 -19.59
C ILE A 26 26.75 -9.53 -19.52
N SER A 27 27.59 -10.28 -20.24
CA SER A 27 27.67 -11.74 -20.17
C SER A 27 28.07 -12.26 -18.78
N TRP A 28 28.96 -11.53 -18.09
CA TRP A 28 29.35 -11.83 -16.72
C TRP A 28 28.17 -11.59 -15.76
N VAL A 29 27.46 -10.47 -15.92
CA VAL A 29 26.28 -10.14 -15.11
C VAL A 29 25.17 -11.18 -15.31
N LYS A 30 24.91 -11.59 -16.56
CA LYS A 30 23.98 -12.70 -16.87
C LYS A 30 24.38 -13.99 -16.16
N LYS A 31 25.67 -14.36 -16.21
CA LYS A 31 26.18 -15.55 -15.53
C LYS A 31 26.04 -15.44 -14.01
N PHE A 32 26.30 -14.27 -13.43
CA PHE A 32 26.13 -14.02 -12.00
C PHE A 32 24.67 -14.20 -11.56
N ILE A 33 23.73 -13.63 -12.31
CA ILE A 33 22.28 -13.79 -12.07
C ILE A 33 21.88 -15.27 -12.19
N TYR A 34 22.27 -15.94 -13.28
CA TYR A 34 22.01 -17.36 -13.50
C TYR A 34 22.52 -18.26 -12.36
N LEU A 35 23.60 -17.87 -11.68
CA LEU A 35 24.15 -18.56 -10.53
C LEU A 35 23.52 -18.13 -9.19
N ASN A 36 22.29 -17.58 -9.21
CA ASN A 36 21.55 -17.09 -8.04
C ASN A 36 22.26 -15.97 -7.26
N GLY A 37 23.12 -15.19 -7.92
CA GLY A 37 23.88 -14.12 -7.26
C GLY A 37 22.99 -13.03 -6.66
N MET A 38 21.90 -12.65 -7.34
CA MET A 38 20.93 -11.67 -6.82
C MET A 38 20.22 -12.17 -5.56
N ARG A 39 19.81 -13.44 -5.55
CA ARG A 39 19.21 -14.07 -4.37
C ARG A 39 20.19 -14.11 -3.19
N MET A 40 21.47 -14.42 -3.43
CA MET A 40 22.49 -14.39 -2.37
C MET A 40 22.64 -13.00 -1.75
N LEU A 41 22.67 -11.94 -2.59
CA LEU A 41 22.68 -10.55 -2.10
C LEU A 41 21.44 -10.24 -1.25
N ALA A 42 20.25 -10.67 -1.68
CA ALA A 42 19.02 -10.50 -0.93
C ALA A 42 19.04 -11.27 0.40
N ASP A 43 19.55 -12.50 0.41
CA ASP A 43 19.66 -13.31 1.63
C ASP A 43 20.63 -12.68 2.63
N ALA A 44 21.78 -12.17 2.17
CA ALA A 44 22.72 -11.43 3.00
C ALA A 44 22.10 -10.17 3.61
N LEU A 45 21.36 -9.39 2.80
CA LEU A 45 20.64 -8.21 3.29
C LEU A 45 19.55 -8.57 4.31
N SER A 46 18.84 -9.68 4.08
CA SER A 46 17.78 -10.15 4.98
C SER A 46 18.31 -10.50 6.37
N ILE A 47 19.50 -11.09 6.46
CA ILE A 47 20.15 -11.37 7.75
C ILE A 47 20.40 -10.06 8.51
N LEU A 48 20.94 -9.04 7.85
CA LEU A 48 21.17 -7.73 8.46
C LEU A 48 19.84 -7.08 8.89
N ASN A 49 18.79 -7.17 8.09
CA ASN A 49 17.45 -6.59 8.38
C ASN A 49 16.77 -7.17 9.62
N ARG A 50 17.15 -8.38 10.05
CA ARG A 50 16.63 -9.02 11.26
C ARG A 50 17.43 -8.69 12.53
N GLN A 51 18.62 -8.09 12.40
CA GLN A 51 19.44 -7.78 13.55
C GLN A 51 18.87 -6.59 14.34
N VAL A 52 18.51 -6.84 15.59
CA VAL A 52 18.01 -5.80 16.52
C VAL A 52 19.12 -4.82 16.92
N SER A 53 20.36 -5.31 17.06
CA SER A 53 21.53 -4.50 17.37
C SER A 53 22.56 -4.61 16.26
N ARG A 54 22.74 -3.52 15.50
CA ARG A 54 23.70 -3.43 14.39
C ARG A 54 24.93 -2.65 14.80
N ARG A 55 26.10 -3.22 14.53
CA ARG A 55 27.39 -2.53 14.63
C ARG A 55 27.57 -1.59 13.45
N GLU A 56 28.53 -0.67 13.53
CA GLU A 56 28.86 0.21 12.40
C GLU A 56 29.28 -0.58 11.14
N GLY A 57 30.01 -1.68 11.33
CA GLY A 57 30.35 -2.63 10.26
C GLY A 57 29.14 -3.24 9.56
N ASP A 58 28.05 -3.49 10.28
CA ASP A 58 26.84 -4.09 9.70
C ASP A 58 26.09 -3.07 8.82
N ASN A 59 26.03 -1.80 9.24
CA ASN A 59 25.40 -0.73 8.47
C ASN A 59 26.20 -0.38 7.21
N THR A 60 27.54 -0.44 7.28
CA THR A 60 28.40 -0.24 6.10
C THR A 60 28.28 -1.42 5.13
N LEU A 61 28.14 -2.65 5.63
CA LEU A 61 27.88 -3.83 4.81
C LEU A 61 26.52 -3.78 4.11
N GLU A 62 25.44 -3.40 4.84
CA GLU A 62 24.12 -3.16 4.26
C GLU A 62 24.22 -2.18 3.09
N HIS A 63 24.90 -1.05 3.30
CA HIS A 63 25.07 -0.02 2.28
C HIS A 63 25.74 -0.56 1.00
N GLU A 64 26.78 -1.40 1.14
CA GLU A 64 27.49 -1.98 -0.01
C GLU A 64 26.66 -3.05 -0.73
N ILE A 65 25.87 -3.85 0.01
CA ILE A 65 24.93 -4.82 -0.58
C ILE A 65 23.82 -4.08 -1.36
N VAL A 66 23.26 -3.01 -0.80
CA VAL A 66 22.25 -2.17 -1.47
C VAL A 66 22.80 -1.57 -2.77
N LYS A 67 24.07 -1.14 -2.80
CA LYS A 67 24.70 -0.70 -4.06
C LYS A 67 24.78 -1.80 -5.10
N CYS A 68 25.13 -3.02 -4.70
CA CYS A 68 25.19 -4.16 -5.61
C CYS A 68 23.79 -4.47 -6.19
N LEU A 69 22.77 -4.52 -5.33
CA LEU A 69 21.39 -4.76 -5.72
C LEU A 69 20.87 -3.64 -6.65
N LYS A 70 21.03 -2.37 -6.28
CA LYS A 70 20.64 -1.24 -7.15
C LYS A 70 21.33 -1.32 -8.52
N GLY A 71 22.63 -1.63 -8.55
CA GLY A 71 23.37 -1.78 -9.80
C GLY A 71 22.81 -2.88 -10.71
N LEU A 72 22.34 -3.99 -10.12
CA LEU A 72 21.67 -5.05 -10.87
C LEU A 72 20.27 -4.66 -11.34
N LEU A 73 19.47 -4.09 -10.43
CA LEU A 73 18.08 -3.71 -10.68
C LEU A 73 18.00 -2.64 -11.79
N ASN A 74 18.96 -1.72 -11.85
CA ASN A 74 19.05 -0.70 -12.91
C ASN A 74 19.52 -1.25 -14.27
N THR A 75 19.45 -2.57 -14.50
CA THR A 75 19.70 -3.20 -15.79
C THR A 75 18.47 -4.01 -16.21
N ARG A 76 18.17 -4.06 -17.51
CA ARG A 76 17.00 -4.79 -18.04
C ARG A 76 16.97 -6.27 -17.64
N ILE A 77 18.13 -6.90 -17.48
CA ILE A 77 18.22 -8.33 -17.13
C ILE A 77 18.01 -8.51 -15.62
N GLY A 78 18.58 -7.63 -14.79
CA GLY A 78 18.39 -7.70 -13.35
C GLY A 78 16.99 -7.29 -12.91
N SER A 79 16.36 -6.29 -13.55
CA SER A 79 14.97 -5.97 -13.27
C SER A 79 14.04 -7.13 -13.62
N ARG A 80 14.21 -7.77 -14.78
CA ARG A 80 13.43 -8.95 -15.16
C ARG A 80 13.56 -10.09 -14.16
N GLU A 81 14.80 -10.43 -13.75
CA GLU A 81 15.04 -11.43 -12.70
C GLU A 81 14.31 -11.07 -11.40
N ALA A 82 14.34 -9.80 -11.00
CA ALA A 82 13.68 -9.33 -9.80
C ALA A 82 12.14 -9.41 -9.90
N LEU A 83 11.57 -9.25 -11.09
CA LEU A 83 10.13 -9.43 -11.30
C LEU A 83 9.72 -10.92 -11.28
N GLU A 84 10.58 -11.81 -11.78
CA GLU A 84 10.36 -13.26 -11.69
C GLU A 84 10.54 -13.77 -10.25
N ASN A 85 11.49 -13.18 -9.50
CA ASN A 85 11.85 -13.55 -8.14
C ASN A 85 11.87 -12.32 -7.20
N PRO A 86 10.71 -11.82 -6.73
CA PRO A 86 10.56 -10.52 -6.06
C PRO A 86 11.13 -10.45 -4.63
N LYS A 87 11.73 -11.53 -4.12
CA LYS A 87 12.35 -11.56 -2.78
C LYS A 87 13.37 -10.44 -2.57
N CYS A 88 14.16 -10.09 -3.60
CA CYS A 88 15.12 -9.00 -3.50
C CYS A 88 14.43 -7.64 -3.34
N ILE A 89 13.28 -7.43 -3.99
CA ILE A 89 12.48 -6.19 -3.89
C ILE A 89 11.99 -6.04 -2.45
N TYR A 90 11.36 -7.07 -1.89
CA TYR A 90 10.86 -7.04 -0.51
C TYR A 90 11.97 -6.86 0.52
N THR A 91 13.14 -7.45 0.28
CA THR A 91 14.26 -7.28 1.21
C THR A 91 14.86 -5.88 1.12
N LEU A 92 14.80 -5.25 -0.06
CA LEU A 92 15.25 -3.89 -0.27
C LEU A 92 14.32 -2.87 0.41
N THR A 93 13.00 -3.09 0.41
CA THR A 93 12.05 -2.22 1.13
C THR A 93 12.35 -2.18 2.63
N TYR A 94 12.88 -3.27 3.21
CA TYR A 94 13.29 -3.31 4.62
C TYR A 94 14.48 -2.42 4.97
N SER A 95 15.19 -1.87 3.97
CA SER A 95 16.28 -0.93 4.16
C SER A 95 15.88 0.52 3.88
N ILE A 96 14.59 0.80 3.60
CA ILE A 96 14.10 2.18 3.39
C ILE A 96 14.14 3.03 4.67
N ASP A 97 14.14 2.37 5.84
CA ASP A 97 14.27 2.95 7.17
C ASP A 97 15.70 2.78 7.75
N SER A 98 16.69 2.46 6.91
CA SER A 98 18.09 2.29 7.32
C SER A 98 18.66 3.50 8.09
N LYS A 99 19.58 3.23 9.02
CA LYS A 99 20.30 4.25 9.79
C LYS A 99 21.00 5.29 8.90
N TYR A 100 21.60 4.86 7.79
CA TYR A 100 22.31 5.76 6.88
C TYR A 100 21.40 6.36 5.82
N ILE A 101 21.41 7.69 5.73
CA ILE A 101 20.65 8.48 4.74
C ILE A 101 21.00 8.08 3.30
N THR A 102 22.27 7.81 3.04
CA THR A 102 22.76 7.40 1.71
C THR A 102 22.20 6.04 1.30
N THR A 103 22.08 5.08 2.22
CA THR A 103 21.43 3.79 1.95
C THR A 103 19.95 3.99 1.64
N ARG A 104 19.23 4.78 2.45
CA ARG A 104 17.81 5.05 2.24
C ARG A 104 17.54 5.71 0.89
N LYS A 105 18.38 6.69 0.49
CA LYS A 105 18.33 7.29 -0.85
C LYS A 105 18.50 6.24 -1.95
N LEU A 106 19.50 5.36 -1.84
CA LEU A 106 19.75 4.32 -2.84
C LEU A 106 18.58 3.34 -2.96
N VAL A 107 17.95 2.99 -1.84
CA VAL A 107 16.73 2.18 -1.81
C VAL A 107 15.60 2.92 -2.53
N ALA A 108 15.35 4.19 -2.20
CA ALA A 108 14.31 4.97 -2.85
C ALA A 108 14.51 5.04 -4.38
N ASP A 109 15.73 5.32 -4.85
CA ASP A 109 16.06 5.33 -6.28
C ASP A 109 15.80 3.99 -6.96
N ALA A 110 16.12 2.88 -6.30
CA ALA A 110 15.90 1.54 -6.85
C ALA A 110 14.40 1.19 -6.92
N LEU A 111 13.62 1.58 -5.90
CA LEU A 111 12.18 1.38 -5.91
C LEU A 111 11.50 2.25 -6.98
N ILE A 112 11.93 3.49 -7.18
CA ILE A 112 11.47 4.34 -8.30
C ILE A 112 11.68 3.62 -9.63
N TYR A 113 12.89 3.12 -9.88
CA TYR A 113 13.21 2.42 -11.12
C TYR A 113 12.32 1.19 -11.34
N LEU A 114 12.03 0.43 -10.26
CA LEU A 114 11.13 -0.72 -10.32
C LEU A 114 9.68 -0.31 -10.61
N CYS A 115 9.17 0.73 -9.96
CA CYS A 115 7.83 1.26 -10.23
C CYS A 115 7.68 1.72 -11.69
N CYS A 116 8.72 2.36 -12.26
CA CYS A 116 8.70 2.89 -13.62
C CYS A 116 9.21 1.90 -14.69
N SER A 117 9.39 0.62 -14.35
CA SER A 117 9.81 -0.39 -15.33
C SER A 117 8.69 -0.66 -16.36
N GLU A 118 9.04 -1.21 -17.53
CA GLU A 118 8.12 -1.43 -18.66
C GLU A 118 6.86 -2.24 -18.27
N ASP A 119 6.97 -3.07 -17.23
CA ASP A 119 5.89 -3.90 -16.70
C ASP A 119 5.33 -3.29 -15.40
N SER A 120 4.02 -3.06 -15.34
CA SER A 120 3.32 -2.55 -14.14
C SER A 120 3.47 -3.45 -12.90
N LEU A 121 3.92 -4.70 -13.10
CA LEU A 121 4.26 -5.66 -12.04
C LEU A 121 5.31 -5.12 -11.05
N GLY A 122 6.25 -4.30 -11.51
CA GLY A 122 7.28 -3.73 -10.65
C GLY A 122 6.70 -2.86 -9.54
N HIS A 123 5.74 -2.01 -9.87
CA HIS A 123 5.00 -1.20 -8.89
C HIS A 123 4.26 -2.07 -7.88
N ALA A 124 3.52 -3.09 -8.35
CA ALA A 124 2.77 -3.99 -7.49
C ALA A 124 3.67 -4.69 -6.46
N PHE A 125 4.86 -5.16 -6.86
CA PHE A 125 5.82 -5.77 -5.93
C PHE A 125 6.44 -4.77 -4.95
N VAL A 126 6.59 -3.50 -5.33
CA VAL A 126 7.03 -2.45 -4.39
C VAL A 126 5.96 -2.21 -3.33
N ILE A 127 4.67 -2.10 -3.72
CA ILE A 127 3.55 -1.97 -2.77
C ILE A 127 3.48 -3.19 -1.84
N GLU A 128 3.57 -4.41 -2.37
CA GLU A 128 3.60 -5.62 -1.56
C GLU A 128 4.82 -5.64 -0.61
N GLY A 129 5.96 -5.12 -1.07
CA GLY A 129 7.16 -4.94 -0.24
C GLY A 129 6.94 -3.98 0.93
N MET A 130 6.13 -2.94 0.77
CA MET A 130 5.72 -2.04 1.85
C MET A 130 4.75 -2.73 2.82
N ASP A 131 3.82 -3.54 2.33
CA ASP A 131 2.94 -4.35 3.19
C ASP A 131 3.72 -5.36 4.03
N LYS A 132 4.76 -5.98 3.44
CA LYS A 132 5.65 -6.87 4.19
C LYS A 132 6.50 -6.09 5.20
N LEU A 133 6.96 -4.88 4.86
CA LEU A 133 7.68 -4.00 5.78
C LEU A 133 6.81 -3.67 6.99
N GLN A 134 5.55 -3.31 6.76
CA GLN A 134 4.56 -3.03 7.81
C GLN A 134 4.50 -4.17 8.82
N LYS A 135 4.30 -5.40 8.34
CA LYS A 135 4.21 -6.60 9.17
C LYS A 135 5.54 -6.88 9.88
N PHE A 136 6.66 -6.70 9.17
CA PHE A 136 7.99 -6.93 9.71
C PHE A 136 8.36 -5.94 10.83
N ARG A 137 7.89 -4.69 10.74
CA ARG A 137 8.09 -3.64 11.75
C ARG A 137 6.95 -3.54 12.77
N GLN A 138 5.89 -4.32 12.62
CA GLN A 138 4.68 -4.29 13.46
C GLN A 138 4.02 -2.91 13.49
N GLN A 139 3.90 -2.28 12.32
CA GLN A 139 3.30 -0.96 12.14
C GLN A 139 1.83 -1.03 11.77
N SER A 140 1.10 0.06 11.99
CA SER A 140 -0.34 0.11 11.73
C SER A 140 -0.63 0.36 10.26
N MET A 141 0.21 1.15 9.59
CA MET A 141 0.06 1.52 8.18
C MET A 141 1.30 1.17 7.36
N ARG A 142 1.10 0.81 6.08
CA ARG A 142 2.17 0.34 5.18
C ARG A 142 3.33 1.32 4.95
N PHE A 143 3.05 2.62 5.00
CA PHE A 143 4.06 3.67 4.78
C PHE A 143 4.56 4.32 6.07
N GLU A 144 4.05 3.92 7.23
CA GLU A 144 4.28 4.61 8.50
C GLU A 144 5.76 4.72 8.85
N GLY A 145 6.49 3.62 8.85
CA GLY A 145 7.91 3.61 9.23
C GLY A 145 8.79 4.41 8.29
N TRP A 146 8.51 4.33 7.00
CA TRP A 146 9.21 5.11 6.00
C TRP A 146 8.95 6.61 6.21
N MET A 147 7.69 7.03 6.35
CA MET A 147 7.32 8.43 6.52
C MET A 147 7.86 9.03 7.82
N GLN A 148 7.79 8.30 8.94
CA GLN A 148 8.35 8.75 10.23
C GLN A 148 9.86 9.01 10.13
N VAL A 149 10.59 8.10 9.50
CA VAL A 149 12.05 8.24 9.31
C VAL A 149 12.37 9.38 8.33
N PHE A 150 11.55 9.57 7.29
CA PHE A 150 11.69 10.68 6.37
C PHE A 150 11.49 12.02 7.07
N GLU A 151 10.37 12.19 7.78
CA GLU A 151 10.02 13.39 8.53
C GLU A 151 11.09 13.74 9.58
N ALA A 152 11.52 12.77 10.39
CA ALA A 152 12.55 12.98 11.40
C ALA A 152 13.87 13.47 10.80
N THR A 153 14.23 12.99 9.61
CA THR A 153 15.47 13.35 8.91
C THR A 153 15.42 14.78 8.38
N ILE A 154 14.30 15.21 7.79
CA ILE A 154 14.15 16.58 7.27
C ILE A 154 13.99 17.60 8.40
N LEU A 155 13.29 17.26 9.50
CA LEU A 155 13.17 18.12 10.68
C LEU A 155 14.51 18.37 11.37
N GLY A 156 15.41 17.38 11.34
CA GLY A 156 16.78 17.53 11.83
C GLY A 156 17.50 18.74 11.23
N ARG A 157 17.24 19.05 9.95
CA ARG A 157 17.79 20.23 9.26
C ARG A 157 17.20 21.55 9.76
N GLY A 158 15.89 21.60 9.98
CA GLY A 158 15.18 22.81 10.44
C GLY A 158 15.70 23.29 11.81
N ARG A 159 16.01 22.35 12.71
CA ARG A 159 16.66 22.65 13.99
C ARG A 159 18.07 23.23 13.82
N VAL A 160 18.88 22.64 12.94
CA VAL A 160 20.25 23.12 12.66
C VAL A 160 20.24 24.53 12.05
N ARG A 161 19.31 24.83 11.13
CA ARG A 161 19.17 26.18 10.54
C ARG A 161 18.67 27.21 11.58
N SER A 162 17.69 26.86 12.41
CA SER A 162 17.15 27.74 13.45
C SER A 162 18.21 28.08 14.52
N SER A 163 19.02 27.10 14.93
CA SER A 163 20.10 27.33 15.90
C SER A 163 21.24 28.19 15.36
N ILE A 164 21.50 28.15 14.04
CA ILE A 164 22.51 28.99 13.37
C ILE A 164 22.00 30.42 13.20
N SER A 165 20.71 30.60 12.86
CA SER A 165 20.10 31.93 12.75
C SER A 165 20.06 32.66 14.11
N SER A 166 19.93 31.93 15.22
CA SER A 166 20.02 32.50 16.57
C SER A 166 21.45 32.76 17.05
N ALA A 167 22.46 32.17 16.41
CA ALA A 167 23.87 32.34 16.77
C ALA A 167 24.57 33.46 15.97
N SER A 168 24.00 33.89 14.84
CA SER A 168 24.59 34.92 13.96
C SER A 168 24.25 36.37 14.32
N SER A 169 23.65 36.65 15.49
CA SER A 169 23.28 37.99 15.93
C SER A 169 24.34 38.71 16.78
N THR A 170 25.57 38.18 16.90
CA THR A 170 26.69 38.90 17.54
C THR A 170 27.71 39.34 16.50
N SER A 171 27.86 40.65 16.37
CA SER A 171 28.80 41.40 15.53
C SER A 171 30.17 40.76 15.30
N GLY A 172 30.63 40.80 14.05
CA GLY A 172 32.04 40.67 13.71
C GLY A 172 32.27 40.23 12.27
N ARG A 173 32.88 41.09 11.45
CA ARG A 173 33.42 40.78 10.12
C ARG A 173 34.14 39.43 10.14
N ASN A 174 33.60 38.42 9.46
CA ASN A 174 34.31 37.20 9.15
C ASN A 174 34.10 36.87 7.67
N VAL A 175 35.22 36.73 6.97
CA VAL A 175 35.32 36.14 5.64
C VAL A 175 34.57 34.80 5.65
N PRO A 176 33.72 34.48 4.65
CA PRO A 176 33.04 33.20 4.63
C PRO A 176 34.09 32.10 4.51
N ILE A 177 34.34 31.38 5.61
CA ILE A 177 35.02 30.10 5.58
C ILE A 177 34.06 29.18 4.84
N HIS A 178 34.40 28.85 3.59
CA HIS A 178 33.74 27.84 2.78
C HIS A 178 33.88 26.49 3.50
N ASP A 179 32.92 26.15 4.38
CA ASP A 179 32.86 24.86 5.05
C ASP A 179 32.27 23.83 4.08
N ASP A 180 33.12 23.31 3.19
CA ASP A 180 32.73 22.33 2.16
C ASP A 180 32.02 21.10 2.75
N ARG A 181 32.30 20.75 4.02
CA ARG A 181 31.61 19.63 4.70
C ARG A 181 30.14 19.91 4.95
N LYS A 182 29.77 21.15 5.32
CA LYS A 182 28.37 21.55 5.48
C LYS A 182 27.62 21.52 4.15
N ASN A 183 28.25 22.02 3.08
CA ASN A 183 27.69 22.00 1.74
C ASN A 183 27.44 20.58 1.23
N HIS A 184 28.36 19.64 1.54
CA HIS A 184 28.18 18.23 1.21
C HIS A 184 27.01 17.59 1.96
N THR A 185 26.88 17.82 3.28
CA THR A 185 25.76 17.28 4.07
C THR A 185 24.40 17.85 3.67
N ASP A 186 24.34 19.13 3.31
CA ASP A 186 23.11 19.75 2.81
C ASP A 186 22.73 19.20 1.43
N LYS A 187 23.71 19.00 0.54
CA LYS A 187 23.46 18.36 -0.76
C LYS A 187 22.95 16.93 -0.60
N GLU A 188 23.56 16.12 0.27
CA GLU A 188 23.12 14.75 0.53
C GLU A 188 21.67 14.68 1.04
N LEU A 189 21.30 15.62 1.92
CA LEU A 189 19.94 15.71 2.42
C LEU A 189 18.94 16.16 1.35
N LEU A 190 19.30 17.14 0.51
CA LEU A 190 18.48 17.59 -0.61
C LEU A 190 18.26 16.46 -1.62
N ASP A 191 19.32 15.75 -1.97
CA ASP A 191 19.29 14.58 -2.84
C ASP A 191 18.38 13.47 -2.26
N TYR A 192 18.49 13.20 -0.96
CA TYR A 192 17.63 12.25 -0.26
C TYR A 192 16.17 12.70 -0.32
N ALA A 193 15.88 13.96 0.01
CA ALA A 193 14.53 14.50 -0.04
C ALA A 193 13.92 14.41 -1.44
N LEU A 194 14.70 14.75 -2.47
CA LEU A 194 14.29 14.63 -3.87
C LEU A 194 13.95 13.19 -4.25
N SER A 195 14.81 12.21 -3.92
CA SER A 195 14.52 10.80 -4.18
C SER A 195 13.23 10.32 -3.47
N ASN A 196 12.95 10.80 -2.25
CA ASN A 196 11.73 10.37 -1.54
C ASN A 196 10.46 10.96 -2.15
N ILE A 197 10.45 12.24 -2.53
CA ILE A 197 9.26 12.83 -3.19
C ILE A 197 9.05 12.24 -4.59
N MET A 198 10.13 11.90 -5.31
CA MET A 198 10.04 11.16 -6.56
C MET A 198 9.45 9.77 -6.36
N LEU A 199 9.81 9.06 -5.27
CA LEU A 199 9.22 7.77 -4.94
C LEU A 199 7.73 7.90 -4.61
N VAL A 200 7.33 8.91 -3.84
CA VAL A 200 5.91 9.21 -3.58
C VAL A 200 5.14 9.39 -4.89
N ASN A 201 5.66 10.20 -5.81
CA ASN A 201 5.03 10.41 -7.12
C ASN A 201 4.96 9.10 -7.93
N ALA A 202 6.05 8.33 -7.98
CA ALA A 202 6.08 7.06 -8.70
C ALA A 202 5.08 6.03 -8.13
N LEU A 203 4.83 6.03 -6.82
CA LEU A 203 3.83 5.14 -6.22
C LEU A 203 2.39 5.51 -6.58
N ILE A 204 2.12 6.80 -6.85
CA ILE A 204 0.77 7.30 -7.11
C ILE A 204 0.47 7.38 -8.60
N GLU A 205 1.44 7.69 -9.44
CA GLU A 205 1.22 7.98 -10.87
C GLU A 205 1.20 6.73 -11.75
N ILE A 206 1.83 5.63 -11.32
CA ILE A 206 1.93 4.41 -12.11
C ILE A 206 0.59 3.64 -12.22
N PRO A 207 -0.26 3.55 -11.17
CA PRO A 207 -1.57 2.91 -11.30
C PRO A 207 -2.52 3.64 -12.25
N ASP A 208 -3.15 2.90 -13.16
CA ASP A 208 -4.15 3.44 -14.09
C ASP A 208 -5.50 3.67 -13.39
N GLU A 209 -5.81 2.89 -12.34
CA GLU A 209 -7.07 2.98 -11.61
C GLU A 209 -7.12 4.22 -10.70
N LEU A 210 -8.08 5.13 -10.95
CA LEU A 210 -8.27 6.37 -10.21
C LEU A 210 -8.42 6.13 -8.69
N GLU A 211 -9.23 5.13 -8.33
CA GLU A 211 -9.51 4.77 -6.94
C GLU A 211 -8.23 4.34 -6.21
N LEU A 212 -7.35 3.61 -6.90
CA LEU A 212 -6.07 3.17 -6.34
C LEU A 212 -5.13 4.35 -6.12
N ARG A 213 -5.05 5.30 -7.07
CA ARG A 213 -4.26 6.53 -6.92
C ARG A 213 -4.73 7.35 -5.71
N ILE A 214 -6.04 7.56 -5.58
CA ILE A 214 -6.65 8.28 -4.46
C ILE A 214 -6.38 7.55 -3.14
N HIS A 215 -6.54 6.23 -3.10
CA HIS A 215 -6.29 5.42 -1.91
C HIS A 215 -4.84 5.51 -1.43
N LEU A 216 -3.86 5.32 -2.32
CA LEU A 216 -2.44 5.41 -1.98
C LEU A 216 -2.07 6.82 -1.48
N ARG A 217 -2.61 7.86 -2.10
CA ARG A 217 -2.44 9.25 -1.65
C ARG A 217 -2.99 9.46 -0.24
N ASN A 218 -4.19 8.97 0.04
CA ASN A 218 -4.80 9.06 1.38
C ASN A 218 -3.98 8.31 2.43
N GLN A 219 -3.49 7.10 2.13
CA GLN A 219 -2.62 6.35 3.03
C GLN A 219 -1.32 7.09 3.35
N LEU A 220 -0.68 7.71 2.35
CA LEU A 220 0.52 8.51 2.54
C LEU A 220 0.24 9.77 3.39
N ASN A 221 -0.87 10.46 3.14
CA ASN A 221 -1.29 11.62 3.94
C ASN A 221 -1.57 11.25 5.40
N LEU A 222 -2.24 10.12 5.67
CA LEU A 222 -2.44 9.58 7.02
C LEU A 222 -1.12 9.27 7.72
N CYS A 223 -0.07 8.90 6.97
CA CYS A 223 1.28 8.68 7.49
C CYS A 223 2.10 9.98 7.64
N GLY A 224 1.51 11.16 7.41
CA GLY A 224 2.15 12.46 7.64
C GLY A 224 2.70 13.15 6.38
N LEU A 225 2.44 12.64 5.17
CA LEU A 225 2.96 13.23 3.93
C LEU A 225 2.63 14.72 3.80
N SER A 226 1.41 15.16 4.10
CA SER A 226 1.04 16.59 3.94
C SER A 226 1.89 17.53 4.81
N LYS A 227 2.34 17.07 5.98
CA LYS A 227 3.27 17.82 6.83
C LYS A 227 4.68 17.82 6.24
N ILE A 228 5.12 16.68 5.73
CA ILE A 228 6.41 16.52 5.06
C ILE A 228 6.52 17.46 3.85
N LEU A 229 5.50 17.54 3.01
CA LEU A 229 5.50 18.42 1.82
C LEU A 229 5.74 19.89 2.21
N LYS A 230 5.05 20.40 3.24
CA LYS A 230 5.26 21.76 3.75
C LYS A 230 6.69 22.00 4.23
N LEU A 231 7.28 21.03 4.93
CA LEU A 231 8.67 21.11 5.38
C LEU A 231 9.67 21.10 4.21
N LEU A 232 9.35 20.39 3.13
CA LEU A 232 10.18 20.32 1.94
C LEU A 232 10.15 21.62 1.13
N GLU A 233 9.02 22.33 1.09
CA GLU A 233 8.93 23.65 0.44
C GLU A 233 9.89 24.67 1.07
N GLU A 234 10.07 24.62 2.39
CA GLU A 234 11.00 25.48 3.12
C GLU A 234 12.47 25.28 2.73
N PHE A 235 12.80 24.18 2.04
CA PHE A 235 14.15 23.92 1.54
C PHE A 235 14.51 24.83 0.36
N GLY A 236 13.52 25.43 -0.32
CA GLY A 236 13.74 26.34 -1.44
C GLY A 236 14.46 25.70 -2.62
N ASN A 237 14.33 24.39 -2.81
CA ASN A 237 14.96 23.66 -3.91
C ASN A 237 13.99 23.51 -5.09
N ASP A 238 14.40 23.98 -6.26
CA ASP A 238 13.53 24.01 -7.45
C ASP A 238 13.08 22.62 -7.91
N LEU A 239 13.94 21.61 -7.82
CA LEU A 239 13.62 20.24 -8.23
C LEU A 239 12.62 19.60 -7.27
N ILE A 240 12.79 19.82 -5.96
CA ILE A 240 11.82 19.35 -4.94
C ILE A 240 10.48 20.05 -5.16
N ASN A 241 10.47 21.37 -5.31
CA ASN A 241 9.25 22.14 -5.56
C ASN A 241 8.56 21.73 -6.88
N LEU A 242 9.32 21.35 -7.90
CA LEU A 242 8.77 20.78 -9.13
C LEU A 242 8.03 19.46 -8.87
N GLN A 243 8.61 18.57 -8.04
CA GLN A 243 7.97 17.30 -7.69
C GLN A 243 6.73 17.49 -6.79
N ILE A 244 6.74 18.47 -5.88
CA ILE A 244 5.58 18.82 -5.06
C ILE A 244 4.44 19.33 -5.95
N ARG A 245 4.71 20.28 -6.86
CA ARG A 245 3.70 20.76 -7.81
C ARG A 245 3.18 19.65 -8.74
N LYS A 246 4.03 18.67 -9.06
CA LYS A 246 3.61 17.48 -9.81
C LYS A 246 2.60 16.68 -9.00
N PHE A 247 2.91 16.38 -7.74
CA PHE A 247 2.01 15.67 -6.81
C PHE A 247 0.65 16.37 -6.71
N GLU A 248 0.64 17.68 -6.48
CA GLU A 248 -0.58 18.49 -6.32
C GLU A 248 -1.42 18.49 -7.59
N ARG A 249 -0.80 18.71 -8.76
CA ARG A 249 -1.52 18.69 -10.03
C ARG A 249 -2.17 17.34 -10.32
N VAL A 250 -1.48 16.23 -10.04
CA VAL A 250 -2.06 14.89 -10.21
C VAL A 250 -3.21 14.68 -9.23
N ALA A 251 -3.10 15.17 -7.99
CA ALA A 251 -4.19 15.11 -7.01
C ALA A 251 -5.42 15.92 -7.45
N GLU A 252 -5.22 17.13 -7.97
CA GLU A 252 -6.28 17.98 -8.53
C GLU A 252 -6.95 17.34 -9.74
N ALA A 253 -6.16 16.73 -10.64
CA ALA A 253 -6.68 16.02 -11.81
C ALA A 253 -7.52 14.79 -11.40
N ASP A 254 -7.02 13.98 -10.46
CA ASP A 254 -7.75 12.82 -9.93
C ASP A 254 -9.07 13.25 -9.27
N MET A 255 -9.06 14.35 -8.51
CA MET A 255 -10.28 14.88 -7.89
C MET A 255 -11.28 15.39 -8.93
N ALA A 256 -10.81 16.06 -9.98
CA ALA A 256 -11.67 16.50 -11.08
C ALA A 256 -12.29 15.32 -11.84
N GLU A 257 -11.48 14.29 -12.13
CA GLU A 257 -11.94 13.06 -12.79
C GLU A 257 -12.98 12.31 -11.92
N LEU A 258 -12.75 12.24 -10.61
CA LEU A 258 -13.69 11.65 -9.66
C LEU A 258 -15.03 12.39 -9.69
N ILE A 259 -14.98 13.73 -9.60
CA ILE A 259 -16.17 14.59 -9.66
C ILE A 259 -16.89 14.40 -10.99
N GLU A 260 -16.19 14.37 -12.13
CA GLU A 260 -16.80 14.14 -13.44
C GLU A 260 -17.48 12.78 -13.55
N SER A 261 -16.85 11.71 -13.02
CA SER A 261 -17.43 10.37 -12.94
C SER A 261 -18.74 10.35 -12.13
N TYR A 262 -18.77 11.06 -11.00
CA TYR A 262 -19.96 11.22 -10.16
C TYR A 262 -21.02 12.15 -10.76
N ASN A 263 -20.63 13.19 -11.50
CA ASN A 263 -21.56 14.11 -12.16
C ASN A 263 -22.31 13.41 -13.30
N ASN A 264 -21.68 12.44 -13.97
CA ASN A 264 -22.37 11.52 -14.88
C ASN A 264 -23.43 10.65 -14.17
N HIS A 265 -23.38 10.56 -12.83
CA HIS A 265 -24.31 9.84 -11.96
C HIS A 265 -24.94 10.72 -10.85
N VAL A 266 -25.29 11.99 -11.13
CA VAL A 266 -26.22 12.84 -10.32
C VAL A 266 -25.60 13.81 -9.30
N LEU A 267 -24.29 14.06 -9.27
CA LEU A 267 -23.73 15.06 -8.33
C LEU A 267 -23.49 16.44 -8.97
N GLN A 268 -23.80 17.53 -8.26
CA GLN A 268 -23.39 18.90 -8.66
C GLN A 268 -22.24 19.43 -7.80
N ASN A 269 -22.15 19.02 -6.52
CA ASN A 269 -21.08 19.44 -5.62
C ASN A 269 -20.77 18.42 -4.51
N MET A 270 -19.60 17.77 -4.56
CA MET A 270 -19.14 16.82 -3.52
C MET A 270 -18.73 17.46 -2.19
N ASN A 271 -18.62 18.80 -2.14
CA ASN A 271 -18.32 19.53 -0.90
C ASN A 271 -19.58 20.04 -0.20
N ASP A 272 -20.77 19.85 -0.79
CA ASP A 272 -22.05 20.14 -0.15
C ASP A 272 -22.66 18.83 0.40
N PRO A 273 -22.80 18.69 1.74
CA PRO A 273 -23.42 17.52 2.35
C PRO A 273 -24.83 17.22 1.82
N HIS A 274 -25.57 18.24 1.37
CA HIS A 274 -26.91 18.06 0.84
C HIS A 274 -26.92 17.36 -0.51
N ASP A 275 -26.06 17.78 -1.44
CA ASP A 275 -25.93 17.14 -2.76
C ASP A 275 -25.45 15.69 -2.65
N VAL A 276 -24.46 15.44 -1.76
CA VAL A 276 -23.96 14.09 -1.49
C VAL A 276 -25.06 13.20 -0.92
N PHE A 277 -25.85 13.73 0.01
CA PHE A 277 -26.98 13.01 0.59
C PHE A 277 -28.04 12.67 -0.47
N GLU A 278 -28.39 13.63 -1.32
CA GLU A 278 -29.40 13.43 -2.36
C GLU A 278 -28.96 12.38 -3.39
N ALA A 279 -27.70 12.41 -3.82
CA ALA A 279 -27.16 11.38 -4.71
C ALA A 279 -27.13 9.99 -4.05
N LEU A 280 -26.74 9.90 -2.78
CA LEU A 280 -26.76 8.64 -2.04
C LEU A 280 -28.20 8.11 -1.91
N LEU A 281 -29.16 8.98 -1.56
CA LEU A 281 -30.56 8.61 -1.44
C LEU A 281 -31.11 8.07 -2.76
N ASN A 282 -30.88 8.79 -3.87
CA ASN A 282 -31.26 8.36 -5.21
C ASN A 282 -30.61 7.03 -5.61
N SER A 283 -29.38 6.75 -5.14
CA SER A 283 -28.68 5.51 -5.46
C SER A 283 -29.25 4.28 -4.76
N VAL A 284 -29.81 4.45 -3.55
CA VAL A 284 -30.37 3.34 -2.76
C VAL A 284 -31.89 3.22 -2.90
N GLU A 285 -32.57 4.26 -3.37
CA GLU A 285 -34.02 4.30 -3.51
C GLU A 285 -34.51 3.17 -4.44
N GLY A 286 -35.54 2.44 -4.00
CA GLY A 286 -36.06 1.28 -4.71
C GLY A 286 -35.24 -0.01 -4.56
N THR A 287 -34.13 0.00 -3.82
CA THR A 287 -33.32 -1.18 -3.53
C THR A 287 -33.50 -1.67 -2.08
N ARG A 288 -33.10 -2.91 -1.78
CA ARG A 288 -33.07 -3.42 -0.40
C ARG A 288 -32.03 -2.70 0.48
N ALA A 289 -31.09 -1.96 -0.11
CA ALA A 289 -30.10 -1.19 0.62
C ALA A 289 -30.70 0.03 1.32
N PHE A 290 -31.88 0.49 0.90
CA PHE A 290 -32.56 1.66 1.46
C PHE A 290 -32.78 1.55 2.97
N ASP A 291 -33.24 0.40 3.47
CA ASP A 291 -33.52 0.21 4.89
C ASP A 291 -32.25 0.26 5.74
N TYR A 292 -31.16 -0.32 5.24
CA TYR A 292 -29.85 -0.26 5.89
C TYR A 292 -29.27 1.15 5.86
N PHE A 293 -29.44 1.88 4.75
CA PHE A 293 -29.01 3.27 4.63
C PHE A 293 -29.75 4.17 5.63
N LEU A 294 -31.08 4.08 5.69
CA LEU A 294 -31.91 4.81 6.65
C LEU A 294 -31.52 4.48 8.10
N SER A 295 -31.36 3.20 8.41
CA SER A 295 -30.93 2.76 9.74
C SER A 295 -29.56 3.36 10.10
N THR A 296 -28.61 3.38 9.17
CA THR A 296 -27.27 3.96 9.40
C THR A 296 -27.37 5.44 9.80
N LEU A 297 -28.17 6.22 9.07
CA LEU A 297 -28.39 7.64 9.36
C LEU A 297 -29.06 7.85 10.73
N GLN A 298 -30.06 7.04 11.06
CA GLN A 298 -30.71 7.08 12.38
C GLN A 298 -29.71 6.81 13.51
N HIS A 299 -28.80 5.86 13.35
CA HIS A 299 -27.75 5.60 14.35
C HIS A 299 -26.75 6.76 14.44
N MET A 300 -26.39 7.39 13.32
CA MET A 300 -25.54 8.59 13.34
C MET A 300 -26.20 9.76 14.10
N LEU A 301 -27.52 9.91 14.02
CA LEU A 301 -28.26 10.92 14.80
C LEU A 301 -28.19 10.70 16.32
N LEU A 302 -27.91 9.47 16.78
CA LEU A 302 -27.80 9.15 18.21
C LEU A 302 -26.43 9.49 18.81
N ILE A 303 -25.45 9.92 17.99
CA ILE A 303 -24.13 10.32 18.47
C ILE A 303 -24.28 11.59 19.35
N ARG A 304 -23.82 11.48 20.61
CA ARG A 304 -24.00 12.50 21.65
C ARG A 304 -23.33 13.85 21.29
N TYR A 305 -23.87 14.93 21.86
CA TYR A 305 -23.54 16.33 21.57
C TYR A 305 -22.20 16.86 22.11
N ASP A 306 -21.34 16.02 22.70
CA ASP A 306 -20.00 16.48 23.10
C ASP A 306 -19.12 16.57 21.85
N ASN A 307 -18.68 17.78 21.50
CA ASN A 307 -18.01 18.09 20.23
C ASN A 307 -16.71 17.27 20.02
N ASP A 308 -15.96 17.01 21.09
CA ASP A 308 -14.69 16.27 21.00
C ASP A 308 -14.92 14.76 20.78
N LEU A 309 -15.89 14.19 21.49
CA LEU A 309 -16.28 12.78 21.32
C LEU A 309 -16.99 12.55 19.99
N LYS A 310 -17.87 13.47 19.57
CA LYS A 310 -18.56 13.43 18.27
C LYS A 310 -17.55 13.36 17.14
N THR A 311 -16.51 14.20 17.16
CA THR A 311 -15.43 14.18 16.17
C THR A 311 -14.77 12.80 16.10
N ARG A 312 -14.42 12.20 17.25
CA ARG A 312 -13.81 10.86 17.29
C ARG A 312 -14.73 9.75 16.76
N TYR A 313 -16.04 9.81 17.05
CA TYR A 313 -17.00 8.86 16.49
C TYR A 313 -17.08 8.94 14.97
N TYR A 314 -17.17 10.15 14.40
CA TYR A 314 -17.18 10.32 12.95
C TYR A 314 -15.85 9.90 12.29
N GLN A 315 -14.70 10.11 12.95
CA GLN A 315 -13.41 9.58 12.47
C GLN A 315 -13.38 8.05 12.37
N VAL A 316 -13.96 7.36 13.36
CA VAL A 316 -14.05 5.89 13.33
C VAL A 316 -14.99 5.43 12.22
N ILE A 317 -16.15 6.10 12.07
CA ILE A 317 -17.11 5.78 11.01
C ILE A 317 -16.48 5.99 9.62
N ASP A 318 -15.81 7.11 9.41
CA ASP A 318 -15.08 7.42 8.17
C ASP A 318 -14.04 6.34 7.85
N SER A 319 -13.23 5.92 8.82
CA SER A 319 -12.27 4.84 8.64
C SER A 319 -12.93 3.50 8.28
N LEU A 320 -14.05 3.17 8.91
CA LEU A 320 -14.79 1.93 8.64
C LEU A 320 -15.42 1.94 7.25
N VAL A 321 -16.08 3.03 6.85
CA VAL A 321 -16.69 3.19 5.52
C VAL A 321 -15.60 3.16 4.45
N THR A 322 -14.48 3.85 4.67
CA THR A 322 -13.31 3.83 3.78
C THR A 322 -12.79 2.40 3.59
N ASN A 323 -12.64 1.63 4.67
CA ASN A 323 -12.18 0.26 4.58
C ASN A 323 -13.18 -0.65 3.88
N VAL A 324 -14.50 -0.48 4.11
CA VAL A 324 -15.55 -1.30 3.47
C VAL A 324 -15.63 -1.03 1.96
N VAL A 325 -15.65 0.23 1.54
CA VAL A 325 -15.77 0.63 0.13
C VAL A 325 -14.52 0.23 -0.65
N LEU A 326 -13.34 0.36 -0.04
CA LEU A 326 -12.07 0.09 -0.72
C LEU A 326 -11.66 -1.39 -0.71
N ASP A 327 -12.21 -2.26 0.16
CA ASP A 327 -11.93 -3.72 0.21
C ASP A 327 -12.54 -4.46 -1.01
N GLN A 328 -13.57 -3.91 -1.66
CA GLN A 328 -14.29 -4.55 -2.77
C GLN A 328 -13.46 -4.65 -4.07
N HIS A 329 -12.48 -3.76 -4.27
CA HIS A 329 -11.68 -3.70 -5.49
C HIS A 329 -10.35 -4.47 -5.42
N TYR A 330 -9.96 -5.02 -4.26
CA TYR A 330 -8.72 -5.78 -4.10
C TYR A 330 -8.83 -7.26 -4.51
N LEU A 331 -10.02 -7.76 -4.86
CA LEU A 331 -10.25 -9.20 -5.07
C LEU A 331 -10.04 -9.71 -6.51
N GLU A 332 -9.89 -8.84 -7.51
CA GLU A 332 -9.63 -9.27 -8.89
C GLU A 332 -8.13 -9.49 -9.20
N SER A 333 -7.23 -8.89 -8.42
CA SER A 333 -5.78 -9.13 -8.50
C SER A 333 -5.35 -10.06 -7.36
N GLY A 334 -5.40 -11.36 -7.61
CA GLY A 334 -5.28 -12.39 -6.58
C GLY A 334 -4.02 -12.30 -5.72
N THR A 335 -4.17 -12.18 -4.40
CA THR A 335 -3.38 -12.89 -3.37
C THR A 335 -3.91 -12.67 -1.94
N GLN A 336 -4.54 -13.74 -1.43
CA GLN A 336 -4.79 -14.15 -0.04
C GLN A 336 -5.27 -13.15 1.05
N LYS A 337 -6.57 -13.31 1.37
CA LYS A 337 -7.14 -13.64 2.69
C LYS A 337 -6.24 -13.39 3.91
N SER A 338 -6.30 -12.16 4.42
CA SER A 338 -6.08 -11.91 5.85
C SER A 338 -7.42 -11.94 6.59
N MET A 339 -7.40 -12.48 7.81
CA MET A 339 -8.56 -12.67 8.70
C MET A 339 -9.48 -11.45 8.76
N GLY A 340 -10.76 -11.65 8.42
CA GLY A 340 -11.84 -10.70 8.70
C GLY A 340 -12.16 -9.66 7.62
N SER A 341 -11.74 -9.86 6.36
CA SER A 341 -12.14 -8.99 5.24
C SER A 341 -13.67 -8.91 5.10
N VAL A 342 -14.18 -7.72 4.79
CA VAL A 342 -15.61 -7.41 4.60
C VAL A 342 -16.21 -8.31 3.53
N SER A 343 -15.42 -8.69 2.52
CA SER A 343 -15.77 -9.67 1.50
C SER A 343 -16.06 -11.08 2.06
N SER A 344 -15.40 -11.48 3.16
CA SER A 344 -15.71 -12.75 3.85
C SER A 344 -16.99 -12.67 4.68
N ILE A 345 -17.40 -11.47 5.07
CA ILE A 345 -18.66 -11.20 5.78
C ILE A 345 -19.79 -11.09 4.76
N ILE A 346 -19.60 -10.39 3.64
CA ILE A 346 -20.53 -10.35 2.51
C ILE A 346 -20.75 -11.77 1.96
N ALA A 347 -19.68 -12.53 1.71
CA ALA A 347 -19.80 -13.92 1.28
C ALA A 347 -20.47 -14.82 2.34
N LYS A 348 -20.44 -14.45 3.62
CA LYS A 348 -21.23 -15.14 4.66
C LYS A 348 -22.69 -14.73 4.59
N PHE A 349 -23.00 -13.44 4.43
CA PHE A 349 -24.36 -12.94 4.29
C PHE A 349 -25.05 -13.47 3.02
N GLU A 350 -24.37 -13.46 1.88
CA GLU A 350 -24.88 -14.08 0.64
C GLU A 350 -25.16 -15.57 0.83
N LYS A 351 -24.27 -16.28 1.54
CA LYS A 351 -24.42 -17.71 1.79
C LYS A 351 -25.52 -18.02 2.81
N GLU A 352 -25.75 -17.12 3.76
CA GLU A 352 -26.83 -17.18 4.74
C GLU A 352 -28.18 -16.87 4.07
N GLU A 353 -28.25 -15.87 3.19
CA GLU A 353 -29.43 -15.56 2.38
C GLU A 353 -29.77 -16.73 1.42
N GLN A 354 -28.77 -17.28 0.73
CA GLN A 354 -28.96 -18.47 -0.12
C GLN A 354 -29.42 -19.69 0.69
N LEU A 355 -28.88 -19.89 1.90
CA LEU A 355 -29.31 -20.96 2.78
C LEU A 355 -30.76 -20.78 3.22
N GLU A 356 -31.16 -19.56 3.57
CA GLU A 356 -32.53 -19.26 3.99
C GLU A 356 -33.53 -19.46 2.84
N GLN A 357 -33.17 -19.05 1.62
CA GLN A 357 -33.97 -19.32 0.43
C GLN A 357 -34.07 -20.82 0.14
N ALA A 358 -32.95 -21.57 0.21
CA ALA A 358 -32.96 -23.01 0.01
C ALA A 358 -33.81 -23.75 1.06
N LEU A 359 -33.80 -23.31 2.32
CA LEU A 359 -34.66 -23.86 3.37
C LEU A 359 -36.13 -23.60 3.10
N LYS A 360 -36.48 -22.43 2.56
CA LYS A 360 -37.85 -22.09 2.16
C LYS A 360 -38.33 -22.98 1.02
N ASP A 361 -37.50 -23.15 -0.02
CA ASP A 361 -37.80 -24.01 -1.16
C ASP A 361 -37.91 -25.50 -0.74
N LEU A 362 -37.06 -25.96 0.20
CA LEU A 362 -37.13 -27.32 0.75
C LEU A 362 -38.44 -27.53 1.53
N LYS A 363 -38.90 -26.52 2.26
CA LYS A 363 -40.19 -26.58 2.96
C LYS A 363 -41.35 -26.68 1.96
N GLU A 364 -41.34 -25.85 0.91
CA GLU A 364 -42.37 -25.88 -0.13
C GLU A 364 -42.40 -27.21 -0.90
N THR A 365 -41.24 -27.74 -1.29
CA THR A 365 -41.14 -29.04 -1.96
C THR A 365 -41.57 -30.20 -1.06
N LYS A 366 -41.26 -30.16 0.24
CA LYS A 366 -41.73 -31.15 1.21
C LYS A 366 -43.26 -31.11 1.37
N ASP A 367 -43.85 -29.93 1.39
CA ASP A 367 -45.30 -29.77 1.45
C ASP A 367 -45.98 -30.29 0.17
N GLN A 368 -45.38 -30.05 -1.00
CA GLN A 368 -45.84 -30.64 -2.26
C GLN A 368 -45.70 -32.16 -2.27
N LEU A 369 -44.58 -32.70 -1.80
CA LEU A 369 -44.35 -34.14 -1.72
C LEU A 369 -45.38 -34.82 -0.81
N ASN A 370 -45.66 -34.24 0.36
CA ASN A 370 -46.68 -34.74 1.28
C ASN A 370 -48.07 -34.77 0.63
N LYS A 371 -48.43 -33.75 -0.15
CA LYS A 371 -49.69 -33.72 -0.91
C LYS A 371 -49.75 -34.85 -1.95
N VAL A 372 -48.66 -35.08 -2.68
CA VAL A 372 -48.58 -36.16 -3.67
C VAL A 372 -48.65 -37.53 -2.99
N LEU A 373 -48.00 -37.69 -1.83
CA LEU A 373 -48.02 -38.93 -1.05
C LEU A 373 -49.42 -39.25 -0.52
N SER A 374 -50.12 -38.27 0.03
CA SER A 374 -51.53 -38.43 0.42
C SER A 374 -52.39 -38.81 -0.78
N ARG A 375 -52.21 -38.14 -1.93
CA ARG A 375 -52.96 -38.45 -3.15
C ARG A 375 -52.67 -39.85 -3.68
N LYS A 376 -51.42 -40.30 -3.60
CA LYS A 376 -51.02 -41.67 -3.96
C LYS A 376 -51.70 -42.69 -3.04
N ASN A 377 -51.67 -42.47 -1.73
CA ASN A 377 -52.29 -43.37 -0.75
C ASN A 377 -53.81 -43.48 -0.95
N GLU A 378 -54.48 -42.36 -1.28
CA GLU A 378 -55.90 -42.36 -1.64
C GLU A 378 -56.18 -43.22 -2.88
N LEU A 379 -55.39 -43.04 -3.95
CA LEU A 379 -55.53 -43.81 -5.18
C LEU A 379 -55.23 -45.31 -4.99
N GLU A 380 -54.23 -45.65 -4.18
CA GLU A 380 -53.93 -47.05 -3.83
C GLU A 380 -55.08 -47.69 -3.04
N LEU A 381 -55.72 -46.95 -2.12
CA LEU A 381 -56.90 -47.41 -1.41
C LEU A 381 -58.07 -47.65 -2.38
N GLU A 382 -58.34 -46.71 -3.29
CA GLU A 382 -59.37 -46.84 -4.33
C GLU A 382 -59.12 -48.05 -5.24
N LEU A 383 -57.87 -48.29 -5.65
CA LEU A 383 -57.49 -49.45 -6.45
C LEU A 383 -57.70 -50.77 -5.68
N SER A 384 -57.35 -50.81 -4.40
CA SER A 384 -57.56 -52.00 -3.55
C SER A 384 -59.06 -52.32 -3.35
N ILE A 385 -59.89 -51.29 -3.18
CA ILE A 385 -61.34 -51.44 -3.05
C ILE A 385 -61.95 -51.91 -4.38
N ASN A 386 -61.46 -51.40 -5.51
CA ASN A 386 -61.93 -51.82 -6.83
C ASN A 386 -61.48 -53.25 -7.16
N GLN A 387 -60.27 -53.68 -6.82
CA GLN A 387 -59.83 -55.07 -6.99
C GLN A 387 -60.66 -56.06 -6.14
N GLY A 388 -61.09 -55.66 -4.94
CA GLY A 388 -62.02 -56.46 -4.12
C GLY A 388 -63.44 -56.61 -4.70
N LYS A 389 -63.85 -55.73 -5.61
CA LYS A 389 -65.16 -55.80 -6.29
C LYS A 389 -65.18 -56.69 -7.54
N PHE A 390 -64.02 -57.14 -8.04
CA PHE A 390 -63.92 -58.06 -9.19
C PHE A 390 -63.75 -59.54 -8.80
N ILE A 391 -63.80 -59.87 -7.50
CA ILE A 391 -63.61 -61.24 -6.98
C ILE A 391 -64.92 -61.85 -6.40
N ASN A 392 -66.04 -61.11 -6.41
CA ASN A 392 -67.40 -61.64 -6.25
C ASN A 392 -68.14 -61.56 -7.58
#